data_AF-A0A953NX40-F1
#
_entry.id   AF-A0A953NX40-F1
#
_cell.length_a   1.000
_cell.length_b   1.000
_cell.length_c   1.000
_cell.angle_alpha   90.00
_cell.angle_beta   90.00
_cell.angle_gamma   90.00
#
_symmetry.space_group_name_H-M   'P 1'
#
loop_
_entity.id
_entity.type
_entity.pdbx_description
1 polymer ?
#
loop_
_entity_poly.entity_id
_entity_poly.type
_entity_poly.pdbx_seq_one_letter_code
_entity_poly.pdbx_strand_id
1 'polypeptide(L)'
;MNTATQTPSRRVPQPDATLDQILDRQRELVLQREYQPLGVIDFIFVQRATSALKMDYRKSGPRLGVNLDTGDMLLLTPWQGLPELDADAQPCTACLATCGDCEGKKKRPCTLAGCGGSGYVSTRYVVCPECLGSPGKKTIPDCWKCGGRGEVPAPEKCAGCDEKGLAPCAACKGSGQVSTGRHEGKKDYYDDKLKQFVTVPRCQICNGQGRVVRTQPQDWKQYVHGQLEGKLCFGPVTRIVWHTLGDGARFQSCDITADSRGNLMVLMLENNQVGARQYLLGGVVQIR
;
A
#
# COMPACT_ATOMS: atom_id res chain seq x y z
N MET A 1 -74.59 16.09 15.31
CA MET A 1 -73.12 16.13 15.25
C MET A 1 -72.67 14.91 14.46
N ASN A 2 -72.34 15.09 13.17
CA ASN A 2 -71.92 14.00 12.29
C ASN A 2 -70.39 13.94 12.29
N THR A 3 -69.84 12.88 12.87
CA THR A 3 -68.42 12.56 12.84
C THR A 3 -68.12 11.89 11.50
N ALA A 4 -67.59 12.66 10.55
CA ALA A 4 -67.14 12.12 9.27
C ALA A 4 -65.88 11.29 9.48
N THR A 5 -66.00 9.97 9.32
CA THR A 5 -64.89 9.03 9.27
C THR A 5 -64.12 9.26 7.97
N GLN A 6 -62.93 9.88 8.05
CA GLN A 6 -62.03 9.99 6.90
C GLN A 6 -61.42 8.63 6.62
N THR A 7 -61.81 8.04 5.48
CA THR A 7 -61.18 6.85 4.91
C THR A 7 -59.72 7.15 4.58
N PRO A 8 -58.73 6.33 5.01
CA PRO A 8 -57.34 6.55 4.66
C PRO A 8 -57.16 6.42 3.15
N SER A 9 -56.76 7.53 2.52
CA SER A 9 -56.41 7.60 1.11
C SER A 9 -55.26 6.63 0.84
N ARG A 10 -55.56 5.59 0.04
CA ARG A 10 -54.60 4.61 -0.46
C ARG A 10 -53.60 5.37 -1.35
N ARG A 11 -52.42 5.71 -0.83
CA ARG A 11 -51.33 6.29 -1.62
C ARG A 11 -51.07 5.36 -2.80
N VAL A 12 -51.37 5.84 -4.01
CA VAL A 12 -50.96 5.21 -5.25
C VAL A 12 -49.42 5.15 -5.23
N PRO A 13 -48.79 3.99 -5.38
CA PRO A 13 -47.33 3.90 -5.50
C PRO A 13 -46.90 4.77 -6.69
N GLN A 14 -46.07 5.78 -6.46
CA GLN A 14 -45.45 6.49 -7.56
C GLN A 14 -44.53 5.50 -8.29
N PRO A 15 -44.50 5.51 -9.63
CA PRO A 15 -43.56 4.69 -10.38
C PRO A 15 -42.13 5.04 -9.96
N ASP A 16 -41.29 4.03 -9.78
CA ASP A 16 -39.87 4.24 -9.52
C ASP A 16 -39.25 5.03 -10.69
N ALA A 17 -38.44 6.04 -10.36
CA ALA A 17 -37.76 6.86 -11.37
C ALA A 17 -36.82 5.99 -12.21
N THR A 18 -36.74 6.27 -13.52
CA THR A 18 -35.79 5.57 -14.40
C THR A 18 -34.36 5.97 -14.08
N LEU A 19 -33.37 5.18 -14.51
CA LEU A 19 -31.96 5.51 -14.30
C LEU A 19 -31.62 6.89 -14.86
N ASP A 20 -31.98 7.15 -16.12
CA ASP A 20 -31.71 8.45 -16.75
C ASP A 20 -32.36 9.62 -15.99
N GLN A 21 -33.59 9.45 -15.47
CA GLN A 21 -34.22 10.47 -14.61
C GLN A 21 -33.43 10.73 -13.32
N ILE A 22 -32.87 9.69 -12.71
CA ILE A 22 -32.02 9.83 -11.51
C ILE A 22 -30.73 10.59 -11.86
N LEU A 23 -30.10 10.28 -13.00
CA LEU A 23 -28.87 10.94 -13.44
C LEU A 23 -29.08 12.40 -13.85
N ASP A 24 -30.17 12.68 -14.56
CA ASP A 24 -30.52 14.04 -14.95
C ASP A 24 -30.82 14.88 -13.72
N ARG A 25 -31.49 14.32 -12.70
CA ARG A 25 -31.66 15.01 -11.43
C ARG A 25 -30.34 15.33 -10.75
N GLN A 26 -29.39 14.38 -10.66
CA GLN A 26 -28.07 14.66 -10.08
C GLN A 26 -27.31 15.73 -10.88
N ARG A 27 -27.43 15.71 -12.21
CA ARG A 27 -26.86 16.74 -13.09
C ARG A 27 -27.45 18.12 -12.78
N GLU A 28 -28.77 18.21 -12.66
CA GLU A 28 -29.47 19.47 -12.36
C GLU A 28 -29.04 20.02 -11.00
N LEU A 29 -28.96 19.18 -9.97
CA LEU A 29 -28.47 19.56 -8.64
C LEU A 29 -27.07 20.17 -8.70
N VAL A 30 -26.15 19.57 -9.46
CA VAL A 30 -24.79 20.10 -9.65
C VAL A 30 -24.80 21.41 -10.45
N LEU A 31 -25.64 21.54 -11.47
CA LEU A 31 -25.72 22.76 -12.28
C LEU A 31 -26.34 23.93 -11.50
N GLN A 32 -27.38 23.66 -10.71
CA GLN A 32 -28.09 24.64 -9.89
C GLN A 32 -27.36 24.95 -8.58
N ARG A 33 -26.31 24.20 -8.26
CA ARG A 33 -25.52 24.32 -7.02
C ARG A 33 -26.32 24.03 -5.76
N GLU A 34 -27.26 23.09 -5.85
CA GLU A 34 -28.08 22.63 -4.73
C GLU A 34 -27.34 21.56 -3.92
N TYR A 35 -26.14 21.92 -3.45
CA TYR A 35 -25.26 21.03 -2.69
C TYR A 35 -24.31 21.81 -1.79
N GLN A 36 -23.83 21.17 -0.72
CA GLN A 36 -22.70 21.64 0.07
C GLN A 36 -21.41 20.95 -0.38
N PRO A 37 -20.36 21.69 -0.78
CA PRO A 37 -19.07 21.09 -1.13
C PRO A 37 -18.38 20.51 0.12
N LEU A 38 -17.85 19.30 -0.01
CA LEU A 38 -17.12 18.61 1.07
C LEU A 38 -15.60 18.68 0.86
N GLY A 39 -15.12 18.38 -0.35
CA GLY A 39 -13.68 18.26 -0.57
C GLY A 39 -13.30 17.58 -1.87
N VAL A 40 -12.12 16.98 -1.89
CA VAL A 40 -11.56 16.21 -3.01
C VAL A 40 -11.32 14.78 -2.56
N ILE A 41 -11.81 13.82 -3.34
CA ILE A 41 -11.65 12.39 -3.03
C ILE A 41 -10.18 11.99 -3.18
N ASP A 42 -9.64 11.32 -2.18
CA ASP A 42 -8.31 10.69 -2.23
C ASP A 42 -8.44 9.20 -2.55
N PHE A 43 -9.42 8.52 -1.93
CA PHE A 43 -9.59 7.08 -2.07
C PHE A 43 -11.05 6.68 -2.19
N ILE A 44 -11.32 5.71 -3.07
CA ILE A 44 -12.58 4.95 -3.10
C ILE A 44 -12.22 3.48 -2.92
N PHE A 45 -12.85 2.83 -1.95
CA PHE A 45 -12.69 1.40 -1.72
C PHE A 45 -13.84 0.64 -2.37
N VAL A 46 -13.49 -0.30 -3.25
CA VAL A 46 -14.42 -1.12 -4.02
C VAL A 46 -14.28 -2.58 -3.59
N GLN A 47 -15.38 -3.21 -3.21
CA GLN A 47 -15.42 -4.63 -2.87
C GLN A 47 -15.39 -5.49 -4.14
N ARG A 48 -14.46 -6.45 -4.19
CA ARG A 48 -14.33 -7.46 -5.26
C ARG A 48 -14.13 -8.83 -4.64
N ALA A 49 -15.14 -9.70 -4.79
CA ALA A 49 -15.17 -11.00 -4.11
C ALA A 49 -14.89 -10.81 -2.60
N THR A 50 -13.78 -11.36 -2.10
CA THR A 50 -13.37 -11.27 -0.68
C THR A 50 -12.42 -10.10 -0.37
N SER A 51 -12.00 -9.33 -1.38
CA SER A 51 -10.98 -8.28 -1.24
C SER A 51 -11.56 -6.89 -1.48
N ALA A 52 -11.14 -5.92 -0.66
CA ALA A 52 -11.38 -4.51 -0.94
C ALA A 52 -10.22 -3.96 -1.77
N LEU A 53 -10.51 -3.53 -3.01
CA LEU A 53 -9.56 -2.84 -3.87
C LEU A 53 -9.63 -1.34 -3.60
N LYS A 54 -8.50 -0.65 -3.68
CA LYS A 54 -8.39 0.78 -3.43
C LYS A 54 -8.14 1.52 -4.74
N MET A 55 -9.12 2.30 -5.19
CA MET A 55 -8.93 3.32 -6.22
C MET A 55 -8.24 4.53 -5.58
N ASP A 56 -7.03 4.85 -6.04
CA ASP A 56 -6.20 5.89 -5.42
C ASP A 56 -6.08 7.11 -6.33
N TYR A 57 -6.75 8.19 -5.95
CA TYR A 57 -6.81 9.42 -6.73
C TYR A 57 -5.72 10.42 -6.36
N ARG A 58 -4.88 10.12 -5.36
CA ARG A 58 -3.83 11.04 -4.89
C ARG A 58 -4.45 12.42 -4.63
N LYS A 59 -3.92 13.47 -5.27
CA LYS A 59 -4.43 14.85 -5.18
C LYS A 59 -5.32 15.27 -6.37
N SER A 60 -5.62 14.35 -7.28
CA SER A 60 -6.31 14.63 -8.54
C SER A 60 -7.72 14.02 -8.60
N GLY A 61 -8.28 13.65 -7.45
CA GLY A 61 -9.60 13.04 -7.42
C GLY A 61 -10.73 14.00 -7.73
N PRO A 62 -11.94 13.45 -7.94
CA PRO A 62 -13.10 14.28 -8.18
C PRO A 62 -13.50 15.06 -6.93
N ARG A 63 -14.12 16.22 -7.14
CA ARG A 63 -14.71 16.99 -6.05
C ARG A 63 -15.99 16.32 -5.58
N LEU A 64 -16.14 16.26 -4.26
CA LEU A 64 -17.27 15.66 -3.57
C LEU A 64 -18.13 16.77 -2.95
N GLY A 65 -19.45 16.61 -3.05
CA GLY A 65 -20.43 17.40 -2.33
C GLY A 65 -21.51 16.51 -1.74
N VAL A 66 -22.41 17.12 -0.99
CA VAL A 66 -23.61 16.49 -0.43
C VAL A 66 -24.84 17.28 -0.84
N ASN A 67 -25.88 16.58 -1.31
CA ASN A 67 -27.18 17.18 -1.58
C ASN A 67 -27.79 17.71 -0.28
N LEU A 68 -28.23 18.97 -0.27
CA LEU A 68 -28.80 19.63 0.91
C LEU A 68 -30.15 19.03 1.34
N ASP A 69 -30.92 18.50 0.40
CA ASP A 69 -32.27 17.99 0.67
C ASP A 69 -32.26 16.52 1.09
N THR A 70 -31.45 15.69 0.40
CA THR A 70 -31.45 14.23 0.60
C THR A 70 -30.29 13.73 1.44
N GLY A 71 -29.20 14.50 1.57
CA GLY A 71 -27.96 14.02 2.18
C GLY A 71 -27.14 13.08 1.29
N ASP A 72 -27.53 12.88 0.03
CA ASP A 72 -26.80 12.01 -0.89
C ASP A 72 -25.47 12.62 -1.33
N MET A 73 -24.45 11.78 -1.50
CA MET A 73 -23.15 12.22 -2.02
C MET A 73 -23.20 12.46 -3.53
N LEU A 74 -22.59 13.56 -3.97
CA LEU A 74 -22.55 14.00 -5.35
C LEU A 74 -21.11 14.20 -5.82
N LEU A 75 -20.81 13.78 -7.05
CA LEU A 75 -19.55 14.09 -7.71
C LEU A 75 -19.71 15.34 -8.56
N LEU A 76 -18.91 16.36 -8.25
CA LEU A 76 -19.07 17.71 -8.79
C LEU A 76 -18.22 17.95 -10.04
N THR A 77 -17.30 17.03 -10.36
CA THR A 77 -16.35 17.17 -11.46
C THR A 77 -16.40 15.97 -12.39
N PRO A 78 -16.18 16.17 -13.71
CA PRO A 78 -16.05 15.07 -14.66
C PRO A 78 -14.88 14.13 -14.33
N TRP A 79 -14.95 12.91 -14.83
CA TRP A 79 -13.92 11.89 -14.76
C TRP A 79 -12.60 12.37 -15.36
N GLN A 80 -11.52 12.27 -14.60
CA GLN A 80 -10.16 12.64 -15.06
C GLN A 80 -9.28 11.42 -15.35
N GLY A 81 -9.82 10.20 -15.19
CA GLY A 81 -8.99 9.00 -15.11
C GLY A 81 -8.46 8.76 -13.70
N LEU A 82 -7.79 7.62 -13.53
CA LEU A 82 -6.99 7.33 -12.34
C LEU A 82 -5.55 7.81 -12.58
N PRO A 83 -4.94 8.53 -11.63
CA PRO A 83 -3.55 8.94 -11.76
C PRO A 83 -2.63 7.71 -11.73
N GLU A 84 -1.41 7.86 -12.22
CA GLU A 84 -0.40 6.83 -12.03
C GLU A 84 0.03 6.77 -10.55
N LEU A 85 0.32 5.57 -10.08
CA LEU A 85 0.83 5.33 -8.73
C LEU A 85 2.34 5.15 -8.77
N ASP A 86 3.00 5.48 -7.66
CA ASP A 86 4.40 5.14 -7.49
C ASP A 86 4.52 3.60 -7.47
N ALA A 87 5.24 3.06 -8.44
CA ALA A 87 5.70 1.69 -8.40
C ALA A 87 6.86 1.56 -7.40
N ASP A 88 7.20 0.32 -7.04
CA ASP A 88 8.33 0.03 -6.17
C ASP A 88 9.60 0.71 -6.68
N ALA A 89 10.17 1.57 -5.84
CA ALA A 89 11.36 2.34 -6.15
C ALA A 89 12.53 1.40 -6.49
N GLN A 90 12.92 1.36 -7.75
CA GLN A 90 14.01 0.49 -8.22
C GLN A 90 15.36 1.18 -8.01
N PRO A 91 16.44 0.42 -7.77
CA PRO A 91 17.79 0.98 -7.72
C PRO A 91 18.09 1.76 -9.00
N CYS A 92 18.67 2.94 -8.88
CA CYS A 92 19.05 3.72 -10.05
C CYS A 92 20.26 3.07 -10.74
N THR A 93 20.05 2.52 -11.94
CA THR A 93 21.08 1.82 -12.72
C THR A 93 22.23 2.72 -13.15
N ALA A 94 21.97 4.01 -13.36
CA ALA A 94 22.96 4.99 -13.78
C ALA A 94 23.96 5.41 -12.68
N CYS A 95 23.71 5.04 -11.43
CA CYS A 95 24.64 5.27 -10.32
C CYS A 95 24.89 4.00 -9.50
N LEU A 96 24.87 2.84 -10.16
CA LEU A 96 25.30 1.60 -9.54
C LEU A 96 26.82 1.62 -9.36
N ALA A 97 27.24 1.20 -8.17
CA ALA A 97 28.63 0.96 -7.83
C ALA A 97 28.78 -0.43 -7.24
N THR A 98 29.99 -0.98 -7.32
CA THR A 98 30.34 -2.21 -6.61
C THR A 98 30.07 -2.04 -5.12
N CYS A 99 29.36 -2.99 -4.53
CA CYS A 99 29.06 -2.98 -3.10
C CYS A 99 30.36 -3.08 -2.29
N GLY A 100 30.67 -2.06 -1.48
CA GLY A 100 31.86 -2.06 -0.64
C GLY A 100 31.87 -3.18 0.41
N ASP A 101 30.71 -3.47 1.00
CA ASP A 101 30.58 -4.48 2.07
C ASP A 101 30.88 -5.91 1.64
N CYS A 102 30.73 -6.24 0.36
CA CYS A 102 31.05 -7.57 -0.16
C CYS A 102 32.00 -7.54 -1.36
N GLU A 103 32.51 -6.36 -1.73
CA GLU A 103 33.38 -6.14 -2.89
C GLU A 103 32.80 -6.75 -4.19
N GLY A 104 31.47 -6.71 -4.35
CA GLY A 104 30.78 -7.32 -5.49
C GLY A 104 30.60 -8.84 -5.43
N LYS A 105 31.11 -9.53 -4.41
CA LYS A 105 31.01 -11.00 -4.25
C LYS A 105 29.59 -11.50 -3.92
N LYS A 106 28.62 -10.58 -3.72
CA LYS A 106 27.19 -10.83 -3.44
C LYS A 106 26.90 -11.51 -2.10
N LYS A 107 27.89 -12.16 -1.49
CA LYS A 107 27.81 -12.85 -0.21
C LYS A 107 28.87 -12.31 0.74
N ARG A 108 28.59 -12.42 2.04
CA ARG A 108 29.55 -12.11 3.12
C ARG A 108 29.46 -13.16 4.22
N PRO A 109 30.47 -13.29 5.10
CA PRO A 109 30.37 -14.12 6.29
C PRO A 109 29.07 -13.83 7.04
N CYS A 110 28.38 -14.87 7.47
CA CYS A 110 27.11 -14.74 8.17
C CYS A 110 27.32 -13.98 9.48
N THR A 111 26.73 -12.79 9.59
CA THR A 111 26.82 -11.95 10.79
C THR A 111 25.69 -12.19 11.77
N LEU A 112 24.92 -13.28 11.61
CA LEU A 112 23.91 -13.66 12.60
C LEU A 112 24.63 -13.92 13.93
N ALA A 113 24.05 -13.42 15.03
CA ALA A 113 24.60 -13.59 16.37
C ALA A 113 24.88 -15.08 16.64
N GLY A 114 26.10 -15.38 17.13
CA GLY A 114 26.55 -16.74 17.39
C GLY A 114 27.05 -17.53 16.16
N CYS A 115 26.81 -17.07 14.92
CA CYS A 115 27.34 -17.73 13.73
C CYS A 115 28.72 -17.18 13.34
N GLY A 116 28.83 -15.87 13.10
CA GLY A 116 30.11 -15.24 12.73
C GLY A 116 30.80 -15.84 11.49
N GLY A 117 30.06 -16.53 10.62
CA GLY A 117 30.58 -17.20 9.44
C GLY A 117 30.90 -18.69 9.61
N SER A 118 30.68 -19.29 10.79
CA SER A 118 30.92 -20.72 11.04
C SER A 118 29.92 -21.65 10.34
N GLY A 119 28.74 -21.14 9.95
CA GLY A 119 27.61 -21.96 9.51
C GLY A 119 26.71 -22.47 10.64
N TYR A 120 27.14 -22.34 11.90
CA TYR A 120 26.45 -22.91 13.05
C TYR A 120 26.30 -21.91 14.19
N VAL A 121 25.22 -22.01 14.95
CA VAL A 121 24.99 -21.23 16.17
C VAL A 121 25.00 -22.17 17.37
N SER A 122 25.59 -21.73 18.49
CA SER A 122 25.49 -22.45 19.76
C SER A 122 24.30 -21.92 20.53
N THR A 123 23.15 -22.57 20.38
CA THR A 123 21.87 -22.17 20.99
C THR A 123 21.58 -22.89 22.30
N ARG A 124 22.21 -24.06 22.52
CA ARG A 124 22.06 -24.86 23.74
C ARG A 124 23.32 -25.64 24.09
N TYR A 125 23.45 -25.95 25.36
CA TYR A 125 24.43 -26.90 25.86
C TYR A 125 23.77 -28.28 25.99
N VAL A 126 24.50 -29.32 25.61
CA VAL A 126 24.08 -30.71 25.77
C VAL A 126 25.08 -31.44 26.64
N VAL A 127 24.63 -32.52 27.29
CA VAL A 127 25.49 -33.32 28.15
C VAL A 127 26.67 -33.85 27.32
N CYS A 128 27.87 -33.75 27.87
CA CYS A 128 29.10 -34.17 27.21
C CYS A 128 29.06 -35.69 26.96
N PRO A 129 29.15 -36.14 25.69
CA PRO A 129 29.04 -37.57 25.37
C PRO A 129 30.17 -38.40 26.01
N GLU A 130 31.36 -37.81 26.19
CA GLU A 130 32.48 -38.49 26.86
C GLU A 130 32.24 -38.67 28.36
N CYS A 131 31.53 -37.72 29.00
CA CYS A 131 31.17 -37.83 30.41
C CYS A 131 30.04 -38.85 30.62
N LEU A 132 29.08 -38.95 29.68
CA LEU A 132 27.99 -39.92 29.71
C LEU A 132 28.47 -41.38 29.57
N GLY A 133 29.56 -41.62 28.84
CA GLY A 133 30.12 -42.96 28.66
C GLY A 133 30.79 -43.54 29.90
N SER A 134 30.97 -42.77 30.97
CA SER A 134 31.60 -43.22 32.21
C SER A 134 30.57 -43.67 33.24
N PRO A 135 30.57 -44.96 33.66
CA PRO A 135 29.59 -45.46 34.62
C PRO A 135 29.69 -44.72 35.96
N GLY A 136 28.57 -44.09 36.37
CA GLY A 136 28.41 -43.47 37.68
C GLY A 136 28.90 -42.03 37.83
N LYS A 137 29.44 -41.38 36.78
CA LYS A 137 29.94 -40.00 36.87
C LYS A 137 29.19 -39.08 35.91
N LYS A 138 28.55 -38.02 36.44
CA LYS A 138 27.91 -36.97 35.61
C LYS A 138 28.93 -35.99 35.00
N THR A 139 30.15 -35.96 35.52
CA THR A 139 31.27 -35.13 35.04
C THR A 139 32.60 -35.86 35.22
N ILE A 140 33.54 -35.67 34.29
CA ILE A 140 34.94 -36.12 34.40
C ILE A 140 35.81 -34.85 34.50
N PRO A 141 36.48 -34.58 35.65
CA PRO A 141 37.21 -33.33 35.88
C PRO A 141 38.20 -32.96 34.76
N ASP A 142 38.90 -33.95 34.21
CA ASP A 142 39.91 -33.76 33.17
C ASP A 142 39.39 -34.09 31.76
N CYS A 143 38.08 -34.02 31.53
CA CYS A 143 37.51 -34.29 30.22
C CYS A 143 38.03 -33.29 29.17
N TRP A 144 38.82 -33.76 28.20
CA TRP A 144 39.36 -32.92 27.12
C TRP A 144 38.29 -32.17 26.31
N LYS A 145 37.07 -32.73 26.24
CA LYS A 145 35.98 -32.21 25.40
C LYS A 145 35.15 -31.13 26.09
N CYS A 146 34.88 -31.25 27.40
CA CYS A 146 34.08 -30.27 28.15
C CYS A 146 34.88 -29.46 29.19
N GLY A 147 36.14 -29.84 29.46
CA GLY A 147 36.99 -29.24 30.48
C GLY A 147 36.43 -29.39 31.90
N GLY A 148 35.88 -30.57 32.22
CA GLY A 148 35.28 -30.84 33.54
C GLY A 148 33.83 -30.37 33.74
N ARG A 149 33.26 -29.60 32.80
CA ARG A 149 31.93 -28.99 32.94
C ARG A 149 30.75 -29.95 32.79
N GLY A 150 30.96 -31.13 32.19
CA GLY A 150 29.88 -32.09 31.94
C GLY A 150 28.96 -31.76 30.78
N GLU A 151 29.11 -30.59 30.15
CA GLU A 151 28.31 -30.13 29.03
C GLU A 151 29.17 -29.50 27.93
N VAL A 152 28.70 -29.60 26.69
CA VAL A 152 29.35 -29.03 25.49
C VAL A 152 28.31 -28.26 24.67
N PRO A 153 28.70 -27.19 23.96
CA PRO A 153 27.80 -26.51 23.03
C PRO A 153 27.32 -27.49 21.96
N ALA A 154 26.00 -27.56 21.74
CA ALA A 154 25.44 -28.27 20.59
C ALA A 154 25.33 -27.29 19.41
N PRO A 155 26.11 -27.49 18.33
CA PRO A 155 25.99 -26.65 17.15
C PRO A 155 24.66 -26.95 16.45
N GLU A 156 23.85 -25.91 16.25
CA GLU A 156 22.66 -25.96 15.41
C GLU A 156 22.90 -25.22 14.10
N LYS A 157 22.24 -25.66 13.02
CA LYS A 157 22.38 -25.02 11.72
C LYS A 157 21.97 -23.56 11.81
N CYS A 158 22.82 -22.66 11.33
CA CYS A 158 22.51 -21.24 11.31
C CYS A 158 21.43 -20.95 10.27
N ALA A 159 20.23 -20.55 10.71
CA ALA A 159 19.12 -20.19 9.83
C ALA A 159 19.46 -19.05 8.84
N GLY A 160 20.43 -18.20 9.17
CA GLY A 160 20.84 -17.06 8.34
C GLY A 160 21.72 -17.42 7.15
N CYS A 161 22.40 -18.57 7.16
CA CYS A 161 23.28 -18.99 6.07
C CYS A 161 23.14 -20.46 5.66
N ASP A 162 22.25 -21.19 6.32
CA ASP A 162 21.96 -22.60 6.04
C ASP A 162 23.26 -23.40 5.95
N GLU A 163 24.00 -23.44 7.04
CA GLU A 163 25.29 -24.13 7.25
C GLU A 163 26.49 -23.73 6.35
N LYS A 164 26.29 -22.84 5.37
CA LYS A 164 27.34 -22.43 4.43
C LYS A 164 28.31 -21.38 4.97
N GLY A 165 28.02 -20.80 6.13
CA GLY A 165 28.80 -19.69 6.70
C GLY A 165 28.73 -18.38 5.91
N LEU A 166 28.08 -18.36 4.75
CA LEU A 166 27.93 -17.20 3.87
C LEU A 166 26.46 -16.85 3.69
N ALA A 167 26.12 -15.60 3.92
CA ALA A 167 24.78 -15.06 3.71
C ALA A 167 24.80 -14.03 2.56
N PRO A 168 23.66 -13.80 1.88
CA PRO A 168 23.52 -12.67 0.96
C PRO A 168 23.95 -11.37 1.65
N CYS A 169 24.76 -10.56 0.96
CA CYS A 169 25.21 -9.29 1.52
C CYS A 169 24.01 -8.39 1.77
N ALA A 170 23.80 -7.98 3.01
CA ALA A 170 22.64 -7.18 3.42
C ALA A 170 22.58 -5.82 2.70
N ALA A 171 23.73 -5.17 2.50
CA ALA A 171 23.81 -3.85 1.87
C ALA A 171 23.36 -3.86 0.39
N CYS A 172 23.75 -4.88 -0.38
CA CYS A 172 23.34 -5.01 -1.79
C CYS A 172 22.22 -6.03 -2.01
N LYS A 173 21.71 -6.66 -0.96
CA LYS A 173 20.73 -7.76 -1.01
C LYS A 173 21.11 -8.86 -2.00
N GLY A 174 22.40 -9.15 -2.12
CA GLY A 174 22.92 -10.18 -3.03
C GLY A 174 23.09 -9.77 -4.49
N SER A 175 22.84 -8.51 -4.88
CA SER A 175 23.10 -8.05 -6.25
C SER A 175 24.60 -7.88 -6.55
N GLY A 176 25.40 -7.60 -5.52
CA GLY A 176 26.80 -7.20 -5.63
C GLY A 176 26.98 -5.70 -5.93
N GLN A 177 25.89 -4.97 -6.16
CA GLN A 177 25.91 -3.56 -6.52
C GLN A 177 24.97 -2.75 -5.63
N VAL A 178 25.34 -1.51 -5.36
CA VAL A 178 24.53 -0.55 -4.61
C VAL A 178 24.38 0.73 -5.43
N SER A 179 23.18 1.30 -5.44
CA SER A 179 22.97 2.59 -6.05
C SER A 179 23.37 3.68 -5.07
N THR A 180 24.36 4.50 -5.42
CA THR A 180 24.95 5.47 -4.49
C THR A 180 24.27 6.84 -4.55
N GLY A 181 23.42 7.08 -5.55
CA GLY A 181 22.85 8.40 -5.82
C GLY A 181 23.84 9.42 -6.35
N ARG A 182 25.11 9.07 -6.54
CA ARG A 182 26.17 9.95 -7.06
C ARG A 182 26.43 9.69 -8.54
N HIS A 183 26.95 10.68 -9.25
CA HIS A 183 27.27 10.55 -10.66
C HIS A 183 28.19 9.33 -10.90
N GLU A 184 27.78 8.45 -11.81
CA GLU A 184 28.47 7.20 -12.17
C GLU A 184 28.77 6.26 -10.99
N GLY A 185 28.01 6.36 -9.88
CA GLY A 185 28.23 5.50 -8.72
C GLY A 185 29.42 5.89 -7.85
N LYS A 186 30.16 6.96 -8.17
CA LYS A 186 31.37 7.36 -7.44
C LYS A 186 31.07 7.78 -5.99
N LYS A 187 32.04 7.61 -5.10
CA LYS A 187 31.96 8.08 -3.71
C LYS A 187 32.72 9.40 -3.57
N ASP A 188 32.30 10.20 -2.60
CA ASP A 188 33.07 11.38 -2.19
C ASP A 188 34.46 10.93 -1.70
N TYR A 189 35.50 11.71 -2.01
CA TYR A 189 36.89 11.34 -1.74
C TYR A 189 37.72 12.56 -1.36
N TYR A 190 38.84 12.33 -0.68
CA TYR A 190 39.82 13.38 -0.40
C TYR A 190 40.85 13.42 -1.54
N ASP A 191 41.07 14.60 -2.11
CA ASP A 191 42.08 14.82 -3.14
C ASP A 191 43.37 15.32 -2.49
N ASP A 192 44.39 14.46 -2.42
CA ASP A 192 45.68 14.77 -1.78
C ASP A 192 46.45 15.90 -2.48
N LYS A 193 46.25 16.10 -3.79
CA LYS A 193 46.92 17.17 -4.55
C LYS A 193 46.30 18.53 -4.24
N LEU A 194 44.98 18.57 -4.15
CA LEU A 194 44.22 19.77 -3.84
C LEU A 194 44.03 20.00 -2.34
N LYS A 195 44.43 19.03 -1.50
CA LYS A 195 44.26 19.00 -0.04
C LYS A 195 42.82 19.30 0.41
N GLN A 196 41.84 18.82 -0.33
CA GLN A 196 40.42 19.09 -0.06
C GLN A 196 39.53 17.87 -0.31
N PHE A 197 38.37 17.86 0.35
CA PHE A 197 37.35 16.85 0.13
C PHE A 197 36.52 17.19 -1.11
N VAL A 198 36.54 16.31 -2.10
CA VAL A 198 35.79 16.45 -3.35
C VAL A 198 34.48 15.69 -3.22
N THR A 199 33.37 16.44 -3.29
CA THR A 199 32.02 15.87 -3.30
C THR A 199 31.62 15.55 -4.74
N VAL A 200 31.26 14.30 -5.00
CA VAL A 200 30.79 13.87 -6.32
C VAL A 200 29.39 14.46 -6.55
N PRO A 201 29.13 15.02 -7.75
CA PRO A 201 27.79 15.50 -8.10
C PRO A 201 26.72 14.43 -7.92
N ARG A 202 25.48 14.86 -7.67
CA ARG A 202 24.33 13.95 -7.61
C ARG A 202 24.09 13.32 -8.99
N CYS A 203 23.65 12.07 -9.00
CA CYS A 203 23.18 11.42 -10.22
C CYS A 203 21.98 12.21 -10.76
N GLN A 204 22.02 12.60 -12.02
CA GLN A 204 20.96 13.39 -12.65
C GLN A 204 19.66 12.59 -12.84
N ILE A 205 19.77 11.27 -13.02
CA ILE A 205 18.60 10.39 -13.27
C ILE A 205 17.77 10.19 -12.00
N CYS A 206 18.40 10.00 -10.84
CA CYS A 206 17.69 9.82 -9.57
C CYS A 206 17.78 11.04 -8.63
N ASN A 207 18.36 12.14 -9.09
CA ASN A 207 18.61 13.36 -8.31
C ASN A 207 19.18 13.11 -6.90
N GLY A 208 20.14 12.19 -6.77
CA GLY A 208 20.74 11.87 -5.46
C GLY A 208 20.06 10.77 -4.64
N GLN A 209 18.86 10.31 -5.03
CA GLN A 209 18.06 9.40 -4.20
C GLN A 209 18.56 7.94 -4.23
N GLY A 210 19.41 7.56 -5.18
CA GLY A 210 19.82 6.17 -5.41
C GLY A 210 18.68 5.24 -5.85
N ARG A 211 17.49 5.78 -6.07
CA ARG A 211 16.33 5.04 -6.56
C ARG A 211 15.57 5.88 -7.56
N VAL A 212 15.00 5.23 -8.55
CA VAL A 212 14.07 5.85 -9.49
C VAL A 212 12.69 5.35 -9.13
N VAL A 213 11.83 6.27 -8.70
CA VAL A 213 10.39 5.99 -8.58
C VAL A 213 9.86 5.96 -10.01
N ARG A 214 9.42 4.80 -10.45
CA ARG A 214 8.64 4.69 -11.68
C ARG A 214 7.19 4.89 -11.31
N THR A 215 6.42 5.51 -12.18
CA THR A 215 4.98 5.54 -12.06
C THR A 215 4.39 4.36 -12.84
N GLN A 216 3.28 3.81 -12.35
CA GLN A 216 2.53 2.74 -13.01
C GLN A 216 1.07 3.16 -13.15
N PRO A 217 0.47 3.01 -14.35
CA PRO A 217 -0.96 3.24 -14.52
C PRO A 217 -1.78 2.31 -13.62
N GLN A 218 -2.87 2.84 -13.06
CA GLN A 218 -3.86 2.01 -12.41
C GLN A 218 -4.74 1.36 -13.47
N ASP A 219 -4.81 0.03 -13.49
CA ASP A 219 -5.79 -0.66 -14.34
C ASP A 219 -7.20 -0.43 -13.77
N TRP A 220 -7.95 0.48 -14.38
CA TRP A 220 -9.30 0.80 -13.91
C TRP A 220 -10.29 -0.37 -14.11
N LYS A 221 -10.01 -1.30 -15.03
CA LYS A 221 -10.92 -2.42 -15.35
C LYS A 221 -11.14 -3.35 -14.17
N GLN A 222 -10.14 -3.47 -13.27
CA GLN A 222 -10.25 -4.32 -12.09
C GLN A 222 -11.36 -3.86 -11.11
N TYR A 223 -11.74 -2.59 -11.18
CA TYR A 223 -12.77 -2.00 -10.31
C TYR A 223 -14.19 -2.11 -10.91
N VAL A 224 -14.31 -2.46 -12.20
CA VAL A 224 -15.60 -2.51 -12.90
C VAL A 224 -16.36 -3.77 -12.49
N HIS A 225 -17.53 -3.58 -11.89
CA HIS A 225 -18.48 -4.64 -11.57
C HIS A 225 -19.22 -5.15 -12.80
N GLY A 226 -19.63 -4.22 -13.67
CA GLY A 226 -20.40 -4.53 -14.86
C GLY A 226 -20.80 -3.25 -15.59
N GLN A 227 -21.83 -3.38 -16.42
CA GLN A 227 -22.44 -2.27 -17.12
C GLN A 227 -23.93 -2.22 -16.83
N LEU A 228 -24.47 -1.00 -16.73
CA LEU A 228 -25.89 -0.74 -16.62
C LEU A 228 -26.27 0.27 -17.70
N GLU A 229 -27.14 -0.14 -18.64
CA GLU A 229 -27.57 0.70 -19.77
C GLU A 229 -26.39 1.33 -20.54
N GLY A 230 -25.33 0.54 -20.76
CA GLY A 230 -24.11 0.98 -21.47
C GLY A 230 -23.13 1.81 -20.64
N LYS A 231 -23.47 2.15 -19.39
CA LYS A 231 -22.63 2.92 -18.46
C LYS A 231 -21.81 1.96 -17.59
N LEU A 232 -20.56 2.31 -17.29
CA LEU A 232 -19.65 1.48 -16.48
C LEU A 232 -19.98 1.64 -14.99
N CYS A 233 -20.11 0.52 -14.27
CA CYS A 233 -20.38 0.55 -12.83
C CYS A 233 -19.17 0.00 -12.06
N PHE A 234 -18.55 0.85 -11.24
CA PHE A 234 -17.46 0.54 -10.33
C PHE A 234 -18.07 0.26 -8.95
N GLY A 235 -17.81 -0.92 -8.37
CA GLY A 235 -18.40 -1.24 -7.08
C GLY A 235 -18.53 -2.72 -6.76
N PRO A 236 -19.15 -3.05 -5.62
CA PRO A 236 -19.77 -2.11 -4.66
C PRO A 236 -18.75 -1.21 -3.95
N VAL A 237 -19.09 0.07 -3.73
CA VAL A 237 -18.28 1.01 -2.95
C VAL A 237 -18.57 0.81 -1.46
N THR A 238 -17.52 0.63 -0.66
CA THR A 238 -17.64 0.38 0.79
C THR A 238 -17.15 1.54 1.64
N ARG A 239 -16.28 2.39 1.10
CA ARG A 239 -15.72 3.55 1.81
C ARG A 239 -15.23 4.60 0.83
N ILE A 240 -15.43 5.86 1.20
CA ILE A 240 -14.85 7.03 0.50
C ILE A 240 -14.02 7.81 1.51
N VAL A 241 -12.84 8.26 1.08
CA VAL A 241 -11.95 9.13 1.84
C VAL A 241 -11.69 10.37 1.01
N TRP A 242 -11.80 11.53 1.64
CA TRP A 242 -11.57 12.83 1.01
C TRP A 242 -10.85 13.77 1.96
N HIS A 243 -10.28 14.84 1.42
CA HIS A 243 -9.76 15.95 2.21
C HIS A 243 -10.53 17.24 1.93
N THR A 244 -10.66 18.07 2.97
CA THR A 244 -11.25 19.42 2.84
C THR A 244 -10.35 20.34 2.02
N LEU A 245 -10.95 21.26 1.28
CA LEU A 245 -10.23 22.29 0.52
C LEU A 245 -9.71 23.41 1.46
N GLY A 246 -8.52 23.94 1.18
CA GLY A 246 -7.94 25.09 1.89
C GLY A 246 -6.73 24.76 2.78
N ASP A 247 -6.18 25.79 3.43
CA ASP A 247 -5.06 25.64 4.37
C ASP A 247 -5.51 24.85 5.60
N GLY A 248 -4.76 23.79 5.93
CA GLY A 248 -5.13 22.87 7.01
C GLY A 248 -6.07 21.75 6.58
N ALA A 249 -5.91 21.23 5.35
CA ALA A 249 -6.65 20.09 4.82
C ALA A 249 -6.79 18.96 5.86
N ARG A 250 -8.03 18.62 6.20
CA ARG A 250 -8.36 17.50 7.09
C ARG A 250 -8.91 16.35 6.27
N PHE A 251 -8.41 15.16 6.53
CA PHE A 251 -8.98 13.95 5.96
C PHE A 251 -10.26 13.58 6.70
N GLN A 252 -11.28 13.24 5.92
CA GLN A 252 -12.55 12.71 6.38
C GLN A 252 -12.82 11.41 5.63
N SER A 253 -13.66 10.57 6.23
CA SER A 253 -14.05 9.30 5.62
C SER A 253 -15.46 8.93 6.03
N CYS A 254 -16.16 8.24 5.13
CA CYS A 254 -17.44 7.62 5.43
C CYS A 254 -17.39 6.15 5.04
N ASP A 255 -18.06 5.32 5.83
CA ASP A 255 -18.40 3.97 5.41
C ASP A 255 -19.72 4.00 4.64
N ILE A 256 -19.87 3.04 3.73
CA ILE A 256 -21.08 2.92 2.92
C ILE A 256 -21.72 1.57 3.18
N THR A 257 -23.02 1.61 3.44
CA THR A 257 -23.85 0.44 3.67
C THR A 257 -24.95 0.35 2.61
N ALA A 258 -25.66 -0.77 2.55
CA ALA A 258 -26.79 -0.90 1.64
C ALA A 258 -27.93 0.07 2.02
N ASP A 259 -28.67 0.54 1.03
CA ASP A 259 -29.87 1.35 1.26
C ASP A 259 -31.05 0.50 1.79
N SER A 260 -32.19 1.15 2.03
CA SER A 260 -33.40 0.48 2.54
C SER A 260 -33.97 -0.58 1.58
N ARG A 261 -33.55 -0.58 0.31
CA ARG A 261 -33.91 -1.56 -0.71
C ARG A 261 -32.82 -2.62 -0.90
N GLY A 262 -31.73 -2.56 -0.13
CA GLY A 262 -30.60 -3.47 -0.22
C GLY A 262 -29.59 -3.12 -1.33
N ASN A 263 -29.73 -1.98 -2.01
CA ASN A 263 -28.78 -1.58 -3.04
C ASN A 263 -27.50 -1.04 -2.39
N LEU A 264 -26.37 -1.54 -2.86
CA LEU A 264 -25.06 -1.01 -2.49
C LEU A 264 -24.69 0.18 -3.37
N MET A 265 -23.84 1.06 -2.86
CA MET A 265 -23.38 2.18 -3.66
C MET A 265 -22.48 1.71 -4.80
N VAL A 266 -22.67 2.31 -5.98
CA VAL A 266 -21.77 2.17 -7.12
C VAL A 266 -21.30 3.55 -7.57
N LEU A 267 -20.03 3.62 -7.97
CA LEU A 267 -19.52 4.72 -8.78
C LEU A 267 -19.83 4.40 -10.23
N MET A 268 -20.75 5.13 -10.84
CA MET A 268 -21.13 4.93 -12.23
C MET A 268 -20.45 5.97 -13.12
N LEU A 269 -20.03 5.56 -14.31
CA LEU A 269 -19.33 6.38 -15.29
C LEU A 269 -19.98 6.20 -16.66
N GLU A 270 -20.33 7.30 -17.34
CA GLU A 270 -20.99 7.23 -18.65
C GLU A 270 -20.15 6.48 -19.69
N ASN A 271 -18.84 6.73 -19.71
CA ASN A 271 -17.87 6.05 -20.55
C ASN A 271 -16.45 6.24 -19.99
N ASN A 272 -15.46 5.50 -20.48
CA ASN A 272 -14.10 5.53 -19.93
C ASN A 272 -13.24 6.74 -20.34
N GLN A 273 -13.76 7.73 -21.07
CA GLN A 273 -13.00 8.87 -21.56
C GLN A 273 -12.85 9.96 -20.50
N VAL A 274 -11.73 10.68 -20.54
CA VAL A 274 -11.55 11.90 -19.74
C VAL A 274 -12.63 12.92 -20.12
N GLY A 275 -13.25 13.52 -19.11
CA GLY A 275 -14.40 14.42 -19.28
C GLY A 275 -15.75 13.73 -19.21
N ALA A 276 -15.81 12.40 -19.16
CA ALA A 276 -17.07 11.67 -18.95
C ALA A 276 -17.69 12.00 -17.59
N ARG A 277 -19.02 11.96 -17.49
CA ARG A 277 -19.68 12.21 -16.21
C ARG A 277 -19.66 10.97 -15.34
N GLN A 278 -19.66 11.21 -14.04
CA GLN A 278 -19.59 10.19 -13.02
C GLN A 278 -20.59 10.51 -11.90
N TYR A 279 -21.11 9.46 -11.30
CA TYR A 279 -22.23 9.51 -10.36
C TYR A 279 -21.97 8.53 -9.22
N LEU A 280 -22.39 8.90 -8.00
CA LEU A 280 -22.52 7.94 -6.90
C LEU A 280 -24.00 7.61 -6.77
N LEU A 281 -24.33 6.32 -6.86
CA LEU A 281 -25.72 5.84 -6.86
C LEU A 281 -25.91 4.72 -5.85
N GLY A 282 -27.02 4.77 -5.11
CA GLY A 282 -27.38 3.76 -4.12
C GLY A 282 -26.54 3.82 -2.85
N GLY A 283 -26.81 2.88 -1.94
CA GLY A 283 -26.17 2.82 -0.63
C GLY A 283 -26.52 4.00 0.29
N VAL A 284 -26.10 3.89 1.55
CA VAL A 284 -26.27 4.92 2.58
C VAL A 284 -24.93 5.23 3.20
N VAL A 285 -24.64 6.52 3.27
CA VAL A 285 -23.41 7.08 3.83
C VAL A 285 -23.50 7.11 5.36
N GLN A 286 -22.50 6.56 6.02
CA GLN A 286 -22.31 6.68 7.47
C GLN A 286 -21.04 7.49 7.73
N ILE A 287 -21.24 8.76 8.12
CA ILE A 287 -20.15 9.66 8.49
C ILE A 287 -19.68 9.29 9.90
N ARG A 288 -18.36 9.11 10.07
CA ARG A 288 -17.72 8.90 11.37
C ARG A 288 -17.04 10.17 11.86
#